data_AF-A0A1B0FAH8-F1
#
_entry.id   AF-A0A1B0FAH8-F1
#
_cell.length_a   1.000
_cell.length_b   1.000
_cell.length_c   1.000
_cell.angle_alpha   90.00
_cell.angle_beta   90.00
_cell.angle_gamma   90.00
#
_symmetry.space_group_name_H-M   'P 1'
#
loop_
_entity.id
_entity.type
_entity.pdbx_description
1 polymer ?
#
loop_
_entity_poly.entity_id
_entity_poly.type
_entity_poly.pdbx_seq_one_letter_code
_entity_poly.pdbx_strand_id
1 'polypeptide(L)'
;MLSYHRVVFECFVILAIQSIAFGHEQKIVNGTTALPGYNRSNRYIHDIALLRLAMPIKLKKNFESVRLPELKASIPNKTPAILIGWGLNATGGMIQKYLQKVDLEIFDDQKCSERHDLEMHNSTICAGVPEGGKGQCSGDSGGPLLVNNTQVGIVSWSRKPCTHPPYPGVFTETSHYIGWILHTILNHEEVTGIDENEGVEESLKVSMHYADNMQHICAGTIINTMWILTAAHCFKFIKTPRDLLIQCGTNLLVMEKSRHSMLAGISAFYIHEGYNPTIAIHDLALMRLKANLVFSDYIRSVQLPDGHEQNNYENLKVILVGWGSNKTFGSLQRQLQKVSLNTVDRQTCGGLLNSIVHRSNLCAGDIHKGQCSGDSGGPLLFDNTQIGIVSWSLKPCASKPAVFTNLSYYMQWIKTIVEK
;
A
#
# COMPACT_ATOMS: atom_id res chain seq x y z
N MET A 1 23.82 12.36 7.38
CA MET A 1 23.35 10.96 7.50
C MET A 1 22.68 10.79 8.86
N LEU A 2 21.38 11.06 8.95
CA LEU A 2 20.61 10.88 10.18
C LEU A 2 19.62 9.74 9.98
N SER A 3 19.62 8.83 10.95
CA SER A 3 18.88 7.57 11.01
C SER A 3 17.37 7.80 11.15
N TYR A 4 16.63 7.68 10.03
CA TYR A 4 15.16 7.76 10.00
C TYR A 4 14.45 6.44 10.35
N HIS A 5 15.20 5.41 10.76
CA HIS A 5 14.66 4.08 11.09
C HIS A 5 14.14 3.92 12.53
N ARG A 6 14.30 4.93 13.40
CA ARG A 6 14.02 4.79 14.84
C ARG A 6 12.58 5.09 15.28
N VAL A 7 11.84 5.93 14.54
CA VAL A 7 10.56 6.50 15.06
C VAL A 7 9.35 5.56 14.91
N VAL A 8 9.39 4.59 14.00
CA VAL A 8 8.18 3.81 13.59
C VAL A 8 7.78 2.71 14.59
N PHE A 9 8.65 2.32 15.53
CA PHE A 9 8.41 1.19 16.44
C PHE A 9 8.00 1.56 17.88
N GLU A 10 7.93 2.85 18.23
CA GLU A 10 7.75 3.26 19.64
C GLU A 10 6.30 3.16 20.16
N CYS A 11 5.33 2.90 19.28
CA CYS A 11 3.90 2.90 19.60
C CYS A 11 3.21 1.54 19.45
N PHE A 12 3.93 0.49 19.02
CA PHE A 12 3.29 -0.80 18.72
C PHE A 12 4.01 -1.97 19.39
N VAL A 13 3.24 -2.93 19.88
CA VAL A 13 3.72 -4.19 20.45
C VAL A 13 3.15 -5.35 19.63
N ILE A 14 3.99 -6.33 19.29
CA ILE A 14 3.62 -7.52 18.50
C ILE A 14 3.50 -8.73 19.43
N LEU A 15 2.34 -9.39 19.41
CA LEU A 15 2.03 -10.51 20.31
C LEU A 15 1.05 -11.48 19.64
N ALA A 16 0.76 -12.60 20.31
CA ALA A 16 -0.20 -13.60 19.86
C ALA A 16 -1.62 -13.21 20.30
N ILE A 17 -2.63 -13.55 19.51
CA ILE A 17 -4.04 -13.19 19.74
C ILE A 17 -4.54 -13.76 21.06
N GLN A 18 -4.17 -15.00 21.37
CA GLN A 18 -4.53 -15.65 22.63
C GLN A 18 -4.07 -14.89 23.89
N SER A 19 -3.10 -13.98 23.78
CA SER A 19 -2.57 -13.19 24.89
C SER A 19 -3.44 -11.96 25.21
N ILE A 20 -4.35 -11.58 24.31
CA ILE A 20 -5.25 -10.43 24.48
C ILE A 20 -6.35 -10.72 25.52
N ALA A 21 -6.62 -11.99 25.82
CA ALA A 21 -7.71 -12.41 26.70
C ALA A 21 -7.45 -12.19 28.21
N PHE A 22 -6.23 -11.84 28.62
CA PHE A 22 -5.89 -11.62 30.03
C PHE A 22 -5.63 -10.14 30.30
N GLY A 23 -6.70 -9.44 30.66
CA GLY A 23 -6.68 -8.02 31.00
C GLY A 23 -5.95 -7.74 32.29
N HIS A 24 -4.72 -7.24 32.20
CA HIS A 24 -4.17 -6.33 33.18
C HIS A 24 -3.38 -5.26 32.41
N GLU A 25 -3.74 -3.99 32.65
CA GLU A 25 -3.22 -2.75 32.02
C GLU A 25 -3.84 -2.30 30.69
N GLN A 26 -5.18 -2.25 30.63
CA GLN A 26 -5.93 -1.51 29.60
C GLN A 26 -5.69 0.04 29.61
N LYS A 27 -4.82 0.59 30.46
CA LYS A 27 -4.61 2.04 30.56
C LYS A 27 -3.56 2.61 29.59
N ILE A 28 -2.76 1.75 28.95
CA ILE A 28 -1.65 2.17 28.06
C ILE A 28 -1.89 1.74 26.60
N VAL A 29 -2.93 0.95 26.31
CA VAL A 29 -3.25 0.47 24.96
C VAL A 29 -4.39 1.29 24.37
N ASN A 30 -4.17 1.91 23.21
CA ASN A 30 -5.15 2.70 22.45
C ASN A 30 -6.01 1.84 21.52
N GLY A 31 -5.50 0.68 21.12
CA GLY A 31 -6.19 -0.18 20.15
C GLY A 31 -5.51 -1.51 19.97
N THR A 32 -6.25 -2.47 19.44
CA THR A 32 -5.77 -3.81 19.15
C THR A 32 -6.26 -4.23 17.78
N THR A 33 -5.33 -4.67 16.94
CA THR A 33 -5.63 -5.15 15.59
C THR A 33 -5.12 -6.58 15.46
N ALA A 34 -6.04 -7.53 15.40
CA ALA A 34 -5.76 -8.94 15.16
C ALA A 34 -5.78 -9.24 13.65
N LEU A 35 -4.93 -10.15 13.19
CA LEU A 35 -4.97 -10.60 11.81
C LEU A 35 -6.29 -11.39 11.56
N PRO A 36 -7.08 -11.06 10.51
CA PRO A 36 -8.28 -11.82 10.19
C PRO A 36 -7.97 -13.28 9.89
N GLY A 37 -8.90 -14.18 10.23
CA GLY A 37 -8.78 -15.61 9.93
C GLY A 37 -8.06 -16.43 11.01
N TYR A 38 -7.76 -15.86 12.18
CA TYR A 38 -7.30 -16.62 13.33
C TYR A 38 -8.22 -17.80 13.64
N ASN A 39 -7.66 -19.01 13.72
CA ASN A 39 -8.42 -20.22 13.96
C ASN A 39 -7.69 -21.19 14.90
N ARG A 40 -8.17 -21.24 16.15
CA ARG A 40 -7.66 -22.14 17.19
C ARG A 40 -7.78 -23.61 16.83
N SER A 41 -8.88 -24.02 16.20
CA SER A 41 -9.12 -25.41 15.77
C SER A 41 -8.21 -25.83 14.63
N ASN A 42 -7.67 -24.87 13.87
CA ASN A 42 -6.66 -25.09 12.83
C ASN A 42 -5.26 -24.74 13.34
N ARG A 43 -4.83 -25.37 14.45
CA ARG A 43 -3.47 -25.26 15.00
C ARG A 43 -3.00 -23.81 15.23
N TYR A 44 -3.92 -22.94 15.65
CA TYR A 44 -3.65 -21.53 15.93
C TYR A 44 -3.08 -20.77 14.71
N ILE A 45 -3.53 -21.10 13.49
CA ILE A 45 -3.17 -20.32 12.31
C ILE A 45 -3.54 -18.83 12.51
N HIS A 46 -2.71 -17.93 12.01
CA HIS A 46 -2.87 -16.47 12.13
C HIS A 46 -2.90 -15.94 13.57
N ASP A 47 -2.24 -16.62 14.53
CA ASP A 47 -2.12 -16.19 15.92
C ASP A 47 -1.13 -15.02 16.10
N ILE A 48 -1.51 -13.85 15.58
CA ILE A 48 -0.76 -12.61 15.67
C ILE A 48 -1.69 -11.40 15.80
N ALA A 49 -1.30 -10.46 16.66
CA ALA A 49 -1.96 -9.20 16.88
C ALA A 49 -0.95 -8.07 17.13
N LEU A 50 -1.41 -6.86 16.83
CA LEU A 50 -0.72 -5.62 17.13
C LEU A 50 -1.49 -4.86 18.21
N LEU A 51 -0.81 -4.49 19.28
CA LEU A 51 -1.30 -3.53 20.24
C LEU A 51 -0.74 -2.15 19.89
N ARG A 52 -1.62 -1.17 19.74
CA ARG A 52 -1.26 0.25 19.66
C ARG A 52 -1.22 0.82 21.07
N LEU A 53 -0.15 1.50 21.42
CA LEU A 53 -0.01 2.19 22.68
C LEU A 53 -0.71 3.56 22.61
N ALA A 54 -1.30 4.00 23.73
CA ALA A 54 -1.93 5.30 23.92
C ALA A 54 -0.92 6.44 23.89
N MET A 55 0.34 6.17 24.24
CA MET A 55 1.44 7.12 24.13
C MET A 55 2.69 6.40 23.61
N PRO A 56 3.50 7.07 22.77
CA PRO A 56 4.81 6.56 22.37
C PRO A 56 5.69 6.30 23.59
N ILE A 57 6.37 5.16 23.63
CA ILE A 57 7.35 4.87 24.68
C ILE A 57 8.61 5.67 24.37
N LYS A 58 8.94 6.64 25.24
CA LYS A 58 10.26 7.28 25.21
C LYS A 58 11.31 6.23 25.56
N LEU A 59 12.04 5.74 24.56
CA LEU A 59 13.15 4.79 24.73
C LEU A 59 14.23 5.43 25.61
N LYS A 60 14.19 5.14 26.92
CA LYS A 60 15.27 5.46 27.87
C LYS A 60 16.35 4.38 27.79
N LYS A 61 17.49 4.60 28.45
CA LYS A 61 18.69 3.72 28.48
C LYS A 61 18.44 2.24 28.85
N ASN A 62 17.23 1.88 29.29
CA ASN A 62 16.83 0.53 29.72
C ASN A 62 15.77 -0.13 28.81
N PHE A 63 15.37 0.51 27.70
CA PHE A 63 14.42 -0.03 26.72
C PHE A 63 15.05 0.00 25.33
N GLU A 64 15.18 -1.17 24.70
CA GLU A 64 15.62 -1.30 23.32
C GLU A 64 14.51 -1.90 22.48
N SER A 65 14.32 -1.36 21.27
CA SER A 65 13.45 -1.97 20.28
C SER A 65 14.13 -3.18 19.63
N VAL A 66 13.32 -4.18 19.31
CA VAL A 66 13.74 -5.32 18.50
C VAL A 66 13.59 -5.00 17.02
N ARG A 67 14.40 -5.64 16.18
CA ARG A 67 14.26 -5.54 14.72
C ARG A 67 13.15 -6.47 14.24
N LEU A 68 12.48 -6.07 13.17
CA LEU A 68 11.66 -6.99 12.38
C LEU A 68 12.51 -7.73 11.34
N PRO A 69 12.22 -9.01 11.05
CA PRO A 69 12.89 -9.74 9.98
C PRO A 69 12.50 -9.21 8.60
N GLU A 70 13.27 -9.60 7.59
CA GLU A 70 12.90 -9.39 6.19
C GLU A 70 11.70 -10.28 5.80
N LEU A 71 10.96 -9.85 4.78
CA LEU A 71 9.77 -10.56 4.29
C LEU A 71 10.16 -11.98 3.84
N LYS A 72 9.52 -13.00 4.41
CA LYS A 72 9.79 -14.42 4.15
C LYS A 72 11.26 -14.84 4.36
N ALA A 73 11.96 -14.17 5.28
CA ALA A 73 13.30 -14.58 5.70
C ALA A 73 13.25 -16.00 6.28
N SER A 74 14.07 -16.90 5.73
CA SER A 74 14.25 -18.25 6.26
C SER A 74 15.39 -18.25 7.29
N ILE A 75 15.20 -19.01 8.37
CA ILE A 75 16.18 -19.14 9.44
C ILE A 75 16.70 -20.58 9.44
N PRO A 76 18.03 -20.79 9.35
CA PRO A 76 18.60 -22.11 9.37
C PRO A 76 18.28 -22.88 10.65
N ASN A 77 18.12 -24.20 10.52
CA ASN A 77 18.02 -25.12 11.64
C ASN A 77 19.24 -25.00 12.58
N LYS A 78 19.03 -25.23 13.87
CA LYS A 78 20.02 -25.05 14.95
C LYS A 78 20.55 -23.62 15.12
N THR A 79 19.91 -22.63 14.50
CA THR A 79 20.27 -21.22 14.77
C THR A 79 19.99 -20.91 16.24
N PRO A 80 20.95 -20.35 16.99
CA PRO A 80 20.72 -19.93 18.36
C PRO A 80 19.66 -18.83 18.44
N ALA A 81 18.69 -19.03 19.33
CA ALA A 81 17.60 -18.10 19.58
C ALA A 81 17.45 -17.84 21.08
N ILE A 82 16.94 -16.67 21.42
CA ILE A 82 16.68 -16.25 22.80
C ILE A 82 15.18 -16.08 22.96
N LEU A 83 14.61 -16.74 23.97
CA LEU A 83 13.25 -16.49 24.42
C LEU A 83 13.30 -15.72 25.74
N ILE A 84 12.45 -14.69 25.85
CA ILE A 84 12.29 -13.91 27.07
C ILE A 84 10.80 -13.88 27.49
N GLY A 85 10.54 -13.95 28.80
CA GLY A 85 9.17 -14.00 29.31
C GLY A 85 9.06 -14.11 30.84
N TRP A 86 7.84 -14.05 31.35
CA TRP A 86 7.50 -14.17 32.78
C TRP A 86 6.59 -15.36 33.08
N GLY A 87 6.36 -16.24 32.09
CA GLY A 87 5.46 -17.39 32.21
C GLY A 87 5.86 -18.37 33.31
N LEU A 88 5.07 -19.43 33.48
CA LEU A 88 5.32 -20.43 34.50
C LEU A 88 6.67 -21.12 34.28
N ASN A 89 7.38 -21.43 35.35
CA ASN A 89 8.61 -22.23 35.28
C ASN A 89 8.38 -23.70 34.87
N ALA A 90 7.15 -24.20 34.98
CA ALA A 90 6.76 -25.55 34.58
C ALA A 90 5.22 -25.63 34.42
N THR A 91 4.72 -26.74 33.90
CA THR A 91 3.25 -26.97 33.83
C THR A 91 2.70 -27.13 35.25
N GLY A 92 1.76 -26.25 35.63
CA GLY A 92 1.25 -26.17 37.01
C GLY A 92 2.25 -25.54 38.00
N GLY A 93 3.34 -24.95 37.50
CA GLY A 93 4.35 -24.26 38.31
C GLY A 93 3.92 -22.85 38.72
N MET A 94 4.91 -22.02 39.04
CA MET A 94 4.69 -20.64 39.50
C MET A 94 5.07 -19.62 38.43
N ILE A 95 4.30 -18.54 38.33
CA ILE A 95 4.62 -17.39 37.48
C ILE A 95 5.91 -16.73 37.97
N GLN A 96 6.78 -16.31 37.07
CA GLN A 96 8.07 -15.77 37.45
C GLN A 96 7.98 -14.27 37.77
N LYS A 97 8.53 -13.87 38.93
CA LYS A 97 8.52 -12.47 39.38
C LYS A 97 9.48 -11.59 38.59
N TYR A 98 10.60 -12.17 38.13
CA TYR A 98 11.62 -11.48 37.35
C TYR A 98 11.59 -11.98 35.91
N LEU A 99 11.94 -11.10 34.96
CA LEU A 99 12.03 -11.47 33.55
C LEU A 99 13.04 -12.60 33.39
N GLN A 100 12.60 -13.69 32.76
CA GLN A 100 13.46 -14.82 32.43
C GLN A 100 13.99 -14.68 31.01
N LYS A 101 15.16 -15.27 30.80
CA LYS A 101 15.81 -15.41 29.49
C LYS A 101 16.30 -16.85 29.36
N VAL A 102 15.96 -17.50 28.25
CA VAL A 102 16.45 -18.85 27.94
C VAL A 102 17.00 -18.92 26.52
N ASP A 103 18.10 -19.66 26.37
CA ASP A 103 18.69 -19.95 25.07
C ASP A 103 18.05 -21.22 24.49
N LEU A 104 17.67 -21.15 23.22
CA LEU A 104 17.01 -22.20 22.44
C LEU A 104 17.70 -22.35 21.08
N GLU A 105 17.33 -23.40 20.36
CA GLU A 105 17.71 -23.63 18.98
C GLU A 105 16.45 -23.63 18.10
N ILE A 106 16.55 -23.05 16.90
CA ILE A 106 15.52 -23.12 15.87
C ILE A 106 15.45 -24.54 15.29
N PHE A 107 14.24 -25.07 15.14
CA PHE A 107 13.96 -26.28 14.39
C PHE A 107 13.36 -25.90 13.04
N ASP A 108 13.89 -26.48 11.96
CA ASP A 108 13.26 -26.36 10.64
C ASP A 108 11.86 -27.00 10.61
N ASP A 109 11.05 -26.61 9.63
CA ASP A 109 9.65 -27.00 9.50
C ASP A 109 9.47 -28.53 9.45
N GLN A 110 10.40 -29.21 8.77
CA GLN A 110 10.37 -30.67 8.65
C GLN A 110 10.56 -31.33 10.03
N LYS A 111 11.62 -30.98 10.75
CA LYS A 111 11.88 -31.53 12.09
C LYS A 111 10.82 -31.14 13.10
N CYS A 112 10.27 -29.93 12.98
CA CYS A 112 9.17 -29.53 13.85
C CYS A 112 7.93 -30.39 13.60
N SER A 113 7.58 -30.61 12.33
CA SER A 113 6.45 -31.43 11.94
C SER A 113 6.61 -32.88 12.40
N GLU A 114 7.80 -33.47 12.19
CA GLU A 114 8.16 -34.82 12.65
C GLU A 114 8.03 -34.95 14.17
N ARG A 115 8.57 -34.00 14.94
CA ARG A 115 8.53 -34.07 16.42
C ARG A 115 7.15 -33.92 17.01
N HIS A 116 6.26 -33.19 16.34
CA HIS A 116 4.87 -33.01 16.77
C HIS A 116 3.90 -34.02 16.18
N ASP A 117 4.34 -34.84 15.22
CA ASP A 117 3.50 -35.74 14.42
C ASP A 117 2.33 -34.99 13.76
N LEU A 118 2.62 -33.81 13.20
CA LEU A 118 1.63 -32.89 12.64
C LEU A 118 2.25 -32.09 11.49
N GLU A 119 1.50 -31.85 10.41
CA GLU A 119 1.90 -30.91 9.35
C GLU A 119 1.81 -29.47 9.85
N MET A 120 2.97 -28.84 10.03
CA MET A 120 3.07 -27.44 10.46
C MET A 120 2.77 -26.48 9.31
N HIS A 121 2.12 -25.36 9.64
CA HIS A 121 1.87 -24.31 8.67
C HIS A 121 3.16 -23.54 8.38
N ASN A 122 3.35 -23.08 7.15
CA ASN A 122 4.45 -22.20 6.73
C ASN A 122 4.48 -20.79 7.38
N SER A 123 3.62 -20.58 8.37
CA SER A 123 3.54 -19.36 9.17
C SER A 123 3.90 -19.62 10.63
N THR A 124 4.52 -20.78 10.89
CA THR A 124 4.96 -21.22 12.20
C THR A 124 6.45 -21.49 12.18
N ILE A 125 7.11 -21.18 13.28
CA ILE A 125 8.51 -21.49 13.51
C ILE A 125 8.64 -22.18 14.87
N CYS A 126 9.56 -23.13 14.99
CA CYS A 126 9.71 -23.91 16.21
C CYS A 126 11.06 -23.65 16.86
N ALA A 127 11.06 -23.58 18.20
CA ALA A 127 12.28 -23.41 18.96
C ALA A 127 12.23 -24.16 20.29
N GLY A 128 13.37 -24.68 20.72
CA GLY A 128 13.51 -25.43 21.96
C GLY A 128 14.92 -25.95 22.15
N VAL A 129 15.10 -26.83 23.12
CA VAL A 129 16.32 -27.64 23.25
C VAL A 129 15.98 -29.11 22.96
N PRO A 130 16.82 -29.86 22.22
CA PRO A 130 16.51 -31.23 21.82
C PRO A 130 16.14 -32.16 22.98
N GLU A 131 16.84 -32.02 24.11
CA GLU A 131 16.67 -32.74 25.37
C GLU A 131 15.50 -32.24 26.24
N GLY A 132 14.87 -31.13 25.89
CA GLY A 132 13.80 -30.49 26.68
C GLY A 132 14.29 -29.77 27.94
N GLY A 133 13.35 -29.37 28.80
CA GLY A 133 13.60 -28.66 30.06
C GLY A 133 13.81 -27.14 29.93
N LYS A 134 13.91 -26.59 28.72
CA LYS A 134 13.94 -25.14 28.45
C LYS A 134 12.97 -24.77 27.33
N GLY A 135 12.28 -23.64 27.48
CA GLY A 135 11.36 -23.11 26.47
C GLY A 135 10.20 -22.34 27.10
N GLN A 136 9.18 -22.07 26.30
CA GLN A 136 7.97 -21.35 26.72
C GLN A 136 7.02 -22.25 27.52
N CYS A 137 6.28 -21.66 28.46
CA CYS A 137 5.18 -22.29 29.16
C CYS A 137 3.94 -21.37 29.23
N SER A 138 2.94 -21.78 30.02
CA SER A 138 1.73 -20.97 30.18
C SER A 138 2.09 -19.58 30.74
N GLY A 139 1.53 -18.52 30.17
CA GLY A 139 1.87 -17.13 30.55
C GLY A 139 3.01 -16.52 29.74
N ASP A 140 3.73 -17.27 28.90
CA ASP A 140 4.70 -16.72 27.94
C ASP A 140 4.06 -16.34 26.59
N SER A 141 2.78 -16.65 26.38
CA SER A 141 2.02 -16.31 25.16
C SER A 141 2.21 -14.85 24.76
N GLY A 142 2.55 -14.63 23.49
CA GLY A 142 2.87 -13.29 22.98
C GLY A 142 4.31 -12.82 23.23
N GLY A 143 5.09 -13.56 24.02
CA GLY A 143 6.51 -13.29 24.25
C GLY A 143 7.35 -13.42 22.98
N PRO A 144 8.43 -12.63 22.84
CA PRO A 144 9.23 -12.61 21.63
C PRO A 144 10.30 -13.72 21.63
N LEU A 145 10.47 -14.37 20.47
CA LEU A 145 11.61 -15.20 20.15
C LEU A 145 12.59 -14.40 19.29
N LEU A 146 13.84 -14.29 19.75
CA LEU A 146 14.84 -13.38 19.18
C LEU A 146 16.02 -14.13 18.55
N VAL A 147 16.44 -13.71 17.36
CA VAL A 147 17.71 -14.10 16.73
C VAL A 147 18.45 -12.83 16.36
N ASN A 148 19.65 -12.62 16.91
CA ASN A 148 20.47 -11.42 16.66
C ASN A 148 19.71 -10.08 16.83
N ASN A 149 18.93 -9.96 17.91
CA ASN A 149 18.05 -8.82 18.21
C ASN A 149 16.91 -8.58 17.20
N THR A 150 16.59 -9.58 16.38
CA THR A 150 15.43 -9.60 15.47
C THR A 150 14.35 -10.50 16.07
N GLN A 151 13.11 -10.02 16.19
CA GLN A 151 11.99 -10.83 16.65
C GLN A 151 11.48 -11.71 15.52
N VAL A 152 11.89 -12.97 15.53
CA VAL A 152 11.60 -13.95 14.47
C VAL A 152 10.37 -14.81 14.76
N GLY A 153 9.95 -14.84 16.02
CA GLY A 153 8.78 -15.59 16.44
C GLY A 153 8.02 -14.92 17.58
N ILE A 154 6.77 -15.32 17.74
CA ILE A 154 5.89 -14.93 18.84
C ILE A 154 5.36 -16.21 19.49
N VAL A 155 5.46 -16.34 20.81
CA VAL A 155 4.99 -17.53 21.52
C VAL A 155 3.51 -17.78 21.22
N SER A 156 3.21 -18.92 20.58
CA SER A 156 1.85 -19.34 20.23
C SER A 156 1.42 -20.56 21.02
N TRP A 157 1.99 -21.76 20.85
CA TRP A 157 1.47 -22.91 21.60
C TRP A 157 2.52 -23.99 21.87
N SER A 158 2.27 -24.80 22.89
CA SER A 158 3.10 -25.95 23.27
C SER A 158 2.22 -27.11 23.72
N ARG A 159 2.71 -28.34 23.49
CA ARG A 159 2.16 -29.52 24.17
C ARG A 159 2.47 -29.44 25.66
N LYS A 160 1.55 -29.96 26.49
CA LYS A 160 1.74 -30.06 27.95
C LYS A 160 2.14 -31.50 28.30
N PRO A 161 3.10 -31.73 29.22
CA PRO A 161 3.87 -30.71 29.95
C PRO A 161 4.78 -29.86 29.05
N CYS A 162 4.84 -28.56 29.31
CA CYS A 162 5.70 -27.63 28.57
C CYS A 162 7.17 -28.05 28.70
N THR A 163 7.96 -27.78 27.65
CA THR A 163 9.39 -28.14 27.56
C THR A 163 9.69 -29.65 27.60
N HIS A 164 8.67 -30.51 27.52
CA HIS A 164 8.87 -31.95 27.50
C HIS A 164 9.38 -32.42 26.14
N PRO A 165 10.51 -33.17 26.06
CA PRO A 165 10.97 -33.73 24.81
C PRO A 165 9.97 -34.78 24.30
N PRO A 166 9.82 -34.97 22.98
CA PRO A 166 10.60 -34.35 21.90
C PRO A 166 10.06 -32.99 21.42
N TYR A 167 9.05 -32.41 22.08
CA TYR A 167 8.22 -31.33 21.54
C TYR A 167 8.83 -29.92 21.72
N PRO A 168 9.33 -29.27 20.66
CA PRO A 168 9.73 -27.87 20.74
C PRO A 168 8.50 -26.97 20.92
N GLY A 169 8.71 -25.76 21.44
CA GLY A 169 7.67 -24.74 21.46
C GLY A 169 7.37 -24.27 20.04
N VAL A 170 6.09 -23.97 19.78
CA VAL A 170 5.63 -23.44 18.48
C VAL A 170 5.32 -21.96 18.60
N PHE A 171 5.83 -21.21 17.63
CA PHE A 171 5.77 -19.76 17.55
C PHE A 171 5.13 -19.36 16.23
N THR A 172 4.43 -18.22 16.22
CA THR A 172 3.99 -17.58 14.98
C THR A 172 5.22 -16.94 14.32
N GLU A 173 5.52 -17.30 13.07
CA GLU A 173 6.68 -16.80 12.34
C GLU A 173 6.45 -15.36 11.87
N THR A 174 7.22 -14.41 12.39
CA THR A 174 6.99 -12.98 12.11
C THR A 174 7.33 -12.60 10.67
N SER A 175 8.31 -13.27 10.04
CA SER A 175 8.73 -13.06 8.65
C SER A 175 7.59 -13.26 7.64
N HIS A 176 6.66 -14.19 7.96
CA HIS A 176 5.48 -14.49 7.17
C HIS A 176 4.47 -13.33 7.15
N TYR A 177 4.40 -12.57 8.25
CA TYR A 177 3.38 -11.54 8.46
C TYR A 177 3.90 -10.11 8.33
N ILE A 178 5.16 -9.90 7.93
CA ILE A 178 5.77 -8.56 7.78
C ILE A 178 4.92 -7.62 6.94
N GLY A 179 4.34 -8.09 5.83
CA GLY A 179 3.47 -7.27 4.98
C GLY A 179 2.27 -6.72 5.74
N TRP A 180 1.58 -7.57 6.52
CA TRP A 180 0.43 -7.17 7.33
C TRP A 180 0.84 -6.31 8.54
N ILE A 181 1.95 -6.64 9.20
CA ILE A 181 2.47 -5.87 10.34
C ILE A 181 2.74 -4.43 9.92
N LEU A 182 3.50 -4.25 8.82
CA LEU A 182 3.84 -2.91 8.32
C LEU A 182 2.60 -2.16 7.84
N HIS A 183 1.70 -2.81 7.09
CA HIS A 183 0.44 -2.20 6.66
C HIS A 183 -0.39 -1.69 7.86
N THR A 184 -0.51 -2.50 8.91
CA THR A 184 -1.32 -2.15 10.09
C THR A 184 -0.70 -1.02 10.91
N ILE A 185 0.62 -1.04 11.11
CA ILE A 185 1.35 0.04 11.80
C ILE A 185 1.20 1.36 11.04
N LEU A 186 1.33 1.32 9.70
CA LEU A 186 1.28 2.51 8.86
C LEU A 186 -0.14 3.09 8.70
N ASN A 187 -1.18 2.28 8.86
CA ASN A 187 -2.58 2.74 8.74
C ASN A 187 -3.17 3.38 10.01
N HIS A 188 -2.45 3.37 11.14
CA HIS A 188 -2.96 3.85 12.44
C HIS A 188 -2.29 5.14 12.95
N GLU A 189 -1.51 5.85 12.13
CA GLU A 189 -0.99 7.18 12.50
C GLU A 189 -2.10 8.26 12.39
N GLU A 190 -2.39 8.94 13.50
CA GLU A 190 -2.82 10.35 13.45
C GLU A 190 -1.55 11.18 13.24
N VAL A 191 -1.46 11.86 12.10
CA VAL A 191 -0.31 12.66 11.72
C VAL A 191 -0.35 14.00 12.46
N THR A 192 0.44 14.13 13.54
CA THR A 192 0.89 15.44 14.02
C THR A 192 2.20 15.79 13.32
N GLY A 193 2.10 16.47 12.18
CA GLY A 193 3.25 16.88 11.38
C GLY A 193 2.86 17.14 9.93
N ILE A 194 1.95 18.09 9.73
CA ILE A 194 1.54 18.57 8.40
C ILE A 194 2.59 19.58 7.94
N ASP A 195 3.30 19.29 6.84
CA ASP A 195 3.80 20.35 5.97
C ASP A 195 2.56 20.91 5.24
N GLU A 196 2.15 22.13 5.59
CA GLU A 196 0.93 22.81 5.13
C GLU A 196 0.94 23.22 3.65
N ASN A 197 1.59 22.47 2.76
CA ASN A 197 1.71 22.86 1.34
C ASN A 197 1.59 21.70 0.32
N GLU A 198 1.10 20.53 0.69
CA GLU A 198 0.82 19.45 -0.27
C GLU A 198 -0.63 19.56 -0.77
N GLY A 199 -0.81 19.88 -2.06
CA GLY A 199 -2.09 20.25 -2.64
C GLY A 199 -3.06 19.07 -2.75
N VAL A 200 -4.37 19.34 -2.60
CA VAL A 200 -5.45 18.34 -2.78
C VAL A 200 -5.25 17.55 -4.07
N GLU A 201 -4.77 18.18 -5.13
CA GLU A 201 -4.64 17.59 -6.46
C GLU A 201 -3.64 16.43 -6.55
N GLU A 202 -2.69 16.39 -5.63
CA GLU A 202 -1.61 15.40 -5.59
C GLU A 202 -2.11 14.07 -5.00
N SER A 203 -3.00 14.17 -4.01
CA SER A 203 -3.64 13.02 -3.34
C SER A 203 -4.57 12.20 -4.24
N LEU A 204 -4.98 12.75 -5.39
CA LEU A 204 -5.94 12.15 -6.33
C LEU A 204 -5.25 11.28 -7.39
N LYS A 205 -3.97 11.55 -7.65
CA LYS A 205 -3.27 11.13 -8.86
C LYS A 205 -2.56 9.79 -8.65
N VAL A 206 -2.60 8.95 -9.68
CA VAL A 206 -1.88 7.67 -9.69
C VAL A 206 -0.94 7.57 -10.87
N SER A 207 0.10 6.76 -10.70
CA SER A 207 1.01 6.34 -11.76
C SER A 207 0.72 4.88 -12.12
N MET A 208 0.51 4.59 -13.40
CA MET A 208 0.30 3.25 -13.95
C MET A 208 1.63 2.72 -14.47
N HIS A 209 2.00 1.51 -14.06
CA HIS A 209 3.29 0.89 -14.37
C HIS A 209 3.13 -0.49 -15.00
N TYR A 210 4.10 -0.88 -15.83
CA TYR A 210 4.28 -2.29 -16.16
C TYR A 210 4.67 -3.07 -14.90
N ALA A 211 4.01 -4.19 -14.65
CA ALA A 211 4.21 -4.96 -13.43
C ALA A 211 5.59 -5.64 -13.32
N ASP A 212 6.26 -5.87 -14.45
CA ASP A 212 7.54 -6.59 -14.53
C ASP A 212 8.75 -5.71 -14.19
N ASN A 213 8.73 -4.45 -14.60
CA ASN A 213 9.87 -3.55 -14.53
C ASN A 213 9.56 -2.19 -13.88
N MET A 214 8.31 -1.97 -13.44
CA MET A 214 7.85 -0.74 -12.79
C MET A 214 8.04 0.53 -13.65
N GLN A 215 8.20 0.40 -14.96
CA GLN A 215 8.27 1.55 -15.86
C GLN A 215 6.89 2.22 -15.93
N HIS A 216 6.88 3.54 -15.72
CA HIS A 216 5.69 4.37 -15.88
C HIS A 216 5.19 4.34 -17.33
N ILE A 217 3.90 4.06 -17.50
CA ILE A 217 3.20 4.01 -18.79
C ILE A 217 2.39 5.29 -19.00
N CYS A 218 1.50 5.53 -18.04
CA CYS A 218 0.49 6.57 -18.06
C CYS A 218 0.19 6.97 -16.63
N ALA A 219 -0.53 8.08 -16.49
CA ALA A 219 -1.15 8.45 -15.24
C ALA A 219 -2.63 8.05 -15.18
N GLY A 220 -3.23 8.23 -14.01
CA GLY A 220 -4.67 8.08 -13.80
C GLY A 220 -5.14 8.87 -12.60
N THR A 221 -6.41 8.70 -12.25
CA THR A 221 -7.02 9.41 -11.12
C THR A 221 -7.95 8.49 -10.35
N ILE A 222 -7.91 8.59 -9.02
CA ILE A 222 -8.76 7.82 -8.11
C ILE A 222 -10.17 8.43 -8.17
N ILE A 223 -11.17 7.65 -8.55
CA ILE A 223 -12.57 8.12 -8.54
C ILE A 223 -13.37 7.56 -7.37
N ASN A 224 -12.95 6.42 -6.80
CA ASN A 224 -13.40 5.89 -5.50
C ASN A 224 -12.37 4.86 -5.01
N THR A 225 -12.68 4.15 -3.92
CA THR A 225 -11.76 3.18 -3.30
C THR A 225 -11.41 1.98 -4.20
N MET A 226 -12.16 1.69 -5.27
CA MET A 226 -11.95 0.53 -6.14
C MET A 226 -11.64 0.87 -7.59
N TRP A 227 -11.78 2.13 -8.00
CA TRP A 227 -11.80 2.50 -9.40
C TRP A 227 -10.83 3.63 -9.72
N ILE A 228 -10.05 3.42 -10.77
CA ILE A 228 -9.14 4.40 -11.36
C ILE A 228 -9.62 4.77 -12.75
N LEU A 229 -9.67 6.07 -13.04
CA LEU A 229 -9.97 6.64 -14.35
C LEU A 229 -8.68 6.98 -15.09
N THR A 230 -8.59 6.66 -16.39
CA THR A 230 -7.43 6.94 -17.24
C THR A 230 -7.83 6.97 -18.73
N ALA A 231 -6.88 7.10 -19.64
CA ALA A 231 -7.11 7.10 -21.08
C ALA A 231 -7.10 5.67 -21.67
N ALA A 232 -7.87 5.45 -22.74
CA ALA A 232 -7.92 4.17 -23.43
C ALA A 232 -6.60 3.83 -24.15
N HIS A 233 -5.93 4.82 -24.71
CA HIS A 233 -4.67 4.62 -25.44
C HIS A 233 -3.55 4.04 -24.56
N CYS A 234 -3.63 4.20 -23.23
CA CYS A 234 -2.69 3.63 -22.27
C CYS A 234 -2.65 2.10 -22.30
N PHE A 235 -3.68 1.45 -22.84
CA PHE A 235 -3.78 -0.01 -22.94
C PHE A 235 -3.31 -0.58 -24.27
N LYS A 236 -2.78 0.24 -25.18
CA LYS A 236 -2.37 -0.18 -26.55
C LYS A 236 -1.49 -1.43 -26.59
N PHE A 237 -0.60 -1.58 -25.60
CA PHE A 237 0.34 -2.71 -25.50
C PHE A 237 0.07 -3.61 -24.28
N ILE A 238 -1.05 -3.42 -23.59
CA ILE A 238 -1.42 -4.18 -22.40
C ILE A 238 -2.36 -5.31 -22.79
N LYS A 239 -2.01 -6.54 -22.44
CA LYS A 239 -2.80 -7.73 -22.79
C LYS A 239 -3.68 -8.19 -21.64
N THR A 240 -3.18 -8.11 -20.42
CA THR A 240 -3.87 -8.64 -19.23
C THR A 240 -3.81 -7.66 -18.06
N PRO A 241 -4.79 -7.69 -17.14
CA PRO A 241 -4.72 -6.92 -15.89
C PRO A 241 -3.49 -7.22 -15.02
N ARG A 242 -2.86 -8.39 -15.17
CA ARG A 242 -1.65 -8.77 -14.40
C ARG A 242 -0.40 -8.06 -14.87
N ASP A 243 -0.44 -7.48 -16.07
CA ASP A 243 0.67 -6.73 -16.65
C ASP A 243 0.79 -5.33 -16.02
N LEU A 244 -0.14 -4.97 -15.13
CA LEU A 244 -0.30 -3.63 -14.57
C LEU A 244 -0.24 -3.60 -13.05
N LEU A 245 0.42 -2.55 -12.57
CA LEU A 245 0.34 -2.06 -11.20
C LEU A 245 0.03 -0.56 -11.21
N ILE A 246 -0.64 -0.07 -10.18
CA ILE A 246 -0.76 1.36 -9.91
C ILE A 246 -0.01 1.72 -8.64
N GLN A 247 0.60 2.89 -8.65
CA GLN A 247 1.21 3.55 -7.50
C GLN A 247 0.42 4.81 -7.17
N CYS A 248 0.08 5.00 -5.90
CA CYS A 248 -0.59 6.19 -5.37
C CYS A 248 -0.01 6.57 -4.00
N GLY A 249 -0.45 7.69 -3.41
CA GLY A 249 0.03 8.15 -2.10
C GLY A 249 1.48 8.66 -2.10
N THR A 250 1.96 9.14 -3.25
CA THR A 250 3.32 9.66 -3.40
C THR A 250 3.40 10.67 -4.53
N ASN A 251 4.27 11.66 -4.34
CA ASN A 251 4.63 12.64 -5.36
C ASN A 251 5.83 12.21 -6.22
N LEU A 252 6.40 11.04 -5.95
CA LEU A 252 7.59 10.55 -6.65
C LEU A 252 7.23 9.48 -7.69
N LEU A 253 7.73 9.64 -8.92
CA LEU A 253 7.59 8.68 -10.01
C LEU A 253 8.47 7.41 -9.85
N VAL A 254 9.29 7.37 -8.82
CA VAL A 254 10.20 6.25 -8.54
C VAL A 254 9.72 5.44 -7.35
N MET A 255 10.10 4.16 -7.29
CA MET A 255 9.97 3.34 -6.10
C MET A 255 10.93 3.83 -5.00
N GLU A 256 10.60 4.94 -4.37
CA GLU A 256 11.08 5.25 -3.04
C GLU A 256 10.00 4.83 -2.04
N LYS A 257 10.41 4.12 -0.99
CA LYS A 257 9.56 3.72 0.13
C LYS A 257 9.12 4.99 0.88
N SER A 258 8.17 5.75 0.33
CA SER A 258 7.43 6.75 1.10
C SER A 258 6.45 5.99 1.99
N ARG A 259 6.24 6.49 3.22
CA ARG A 259 5.34 5.84 4.20
C ARG A 259 3.88 5.84 3.75
N HIS A 260 3.54 6.70 2.80
CA HIS A 260 2.19 6.89 2.28
C HIS A 260 1.97 6.20 0.93
N SER A 261 3.04 5.75 0.25
CA SER A 261 2.92 5.17 -1.09
C SER A 261 2.32 3.77 -1.04
N MET A 262 1.28 3.55 -1.84
CA MET A 262 0.62 2.26 -2.00
C MET A 262 0.77 1.74 -3.43
N LEU A 263 1.09 0.45 -3.55
CA LEU A 263 1.00 -0.29 -4.80
C LEU A 263 -0.26 -1.16 -4.78
N ALA A 264 -1.07 -1.05 -5.82
CA ALA A 264 -2.25 -1.87 -5.99
C ALA A 264 -2.24 -2.60 -7.34
N GLY A 265 -2.79 -3.81 -7.35
CA GLY A 265 -2.95 -4.61 -8.57
C GLY A 265 -4.31 -4.38 -9.22
N ILE A 266 -4.40 -4.65 -10.53
CA ILE A 266 -5.64 -4.51 -11.31
C ILE A 266 -6.35 -5.86 -11.42
N SER A 267 -7.66 -5.87 -11.17
CA SER A 267 -8.53 -7.05 -11.37
C SER A 267 -9.09 -7.08 -12.78
N ALA A 268 -9.52 -5.93 -13.31
CA ALA A 268 -10.03 -5.76 -14.67
C ALA A 268 -9.81 -4.33 -15.15
N PHE A 269 -9.81 -4.13 -16.47
CA PHE A 269 -9.91 -2.81 -17.08
C PHE A 269 -10.97 -2.81 -18.17
N TYR A 270 -11.60 -1.65 -18.38
CA TYR A 270 -12.72 -1.44 -19.29
C TYR A 270 -12.37 -0.25 -20.18
N ILE A 271 -12.11 -0.52 -21.44
CA ILE A 271 -11.89 0.48 -22.48
C ILE A 271 -13.24 0.85 -23.07
N HIS A 272 -13.51 2.14 -23.28
CA HIS A 272 -14.75 2.58 -23.92
C HIS A 272 -14.91 1.91 -25.30
N GLU A 273 -16.07 1.30 -25.55
CA GLU A 273 -16.36 0.48 -26.73
C GLU A 273 -16.21 1.24 -28.06
N GLY A 274 -16.44 2.54 -28.04
CA GLY A 274 -16.24 3.43 -29.19
C GLY A 274 -14.80 3.90 -29.41
N TYR A 275 -13.83 3.52 -28.58
CA TYR A 275 -12.45 4.02 -28.69
C TYR A 275 -11.85 3.73 -30.08
N ASN A 276 -11.40 4.79 -30.76
CA ASN A 276 -10.72 4.67 -32.05
C ASN A 276 -9.31 5.29 -31.96
N PRO A 277 -8.24 4.49 -32.02
CA PRO A 277 -6.86 4.98 -31.86
C PRO A 277 -6.36 5.81 -33.06
N THR A 278 -7.00 5.75 -34.23
CA THR A 278 -6.60 6.51 -35.42
C THR A 278 -6.91 7.99 -35.29
N ILE A 279 -8.07 8.31 -34.70
CA ILE A 279 -8.55 9.69 -34.50
C ILE A 279 -8.59 10.10 -33.03
N ALA A 280 -8.21 9.20 -32.12
CA ALA A 280 -8.19 9.37 -30.67
C ALA A 280 -9.52 9.90 -30.09
N ILE A 281 -10.65 9.43 -30.62
CA ILE A 281 -11.98 9.68 -30.06
C ILE A 281 -12.33 8.60 -29.03
N HIS A 282 -13.19 8.94 -28.07
CA HIS A 282 -13.61 8.06 -26.97
C HIS A 282 -12.42 7.49 -26.19
N ASP A 283 -11.40 8.33 -25.97
CA ASP A 283 -10.16 7.96 -25.29
C ASP A 283 -10.31 8.02 -23.76
N LEU A 284 -11.05 7.06 -23.21
CA LEU A 284 -11.20 6.85 -21.77
C LEU A 284 -11.30 5.36 -21.42
N ALA A 285 -10.82 5.03 -20.23
CA ALA A 285 -10.90 3.69 -19.67
C ALA A 285 -10.99 3.74 -18.14
N LEU A 286 -11.54 2.68 -17.56
CA LEU A 286 -11.63 2.46 -16.11
C LEU A 286 -10.85 1.21 -15.73
N MET A 287 -10.11 1.27 -14.63
CA MET A 287 -9.47 0.10 -14.02
C MET A 287 -10.10 -0.20 -12.68
N ARG A 288 -10.48 -1.47 -12.47
CA ARG A 288 -10.94 -2.00 -11.19
C ARG A 288 -9.75 -2.57 -10.43
N LEU A 289 -9.58 -2.16 -9.19
CA LEU A 289 -8.52 -2.65 -8.31
C LEU A 289 -8.81 -4.08 -7.83
N LYS A 290 -7.77 -4.81 -7.43
CA LYS A 290 -7.91 -6.11 -6.74
C LYS A 290 -8.35 -5.98 -5.28
N ALA A 291 -8.03 -4.85 -4.66
CA ALA A 291 -8.36 -4.52 -3.28
C ALA A 291 -8.68 -3.04 -3.17
N ASN A 292 -9.51 -2.69 -2.19
CA ASN A 292 -9.90 -1.30 -1.94
C ASN A 292 -8.68 -0.49 -1.48
N LEU A 293 -8.56 0.73 -2.00
CA LEU A 293 -7.72 1.77 -1.42
C LEU A 293 -8.28 2.18 -0.06
N VAL A 294 -7.37 2.52 0.84
CA VAL A 294 -7.69 3.19 2.10
C VAL A 294 -7.43 4.68 1.88
N PHE A 295 -8.47 5.50 2.01
CA PHE A 295 -8.32 6.94 1.88
C PHE A 295 -7.55 7.53 3.07
N SER A 296 -6.76 8.55 2.77
CA SER A 296 -5.93 9.29 3.71
C SER A 296 -5.73 10.72 3.18
N ASP A 297 -4.86 11.49 3.83
CA ASP A 297 -4.48 12.81 3.29
C ASP A 297 -3.71 12.72 1.97
N TYR A 298 -3.11 11.56 1.68
CA TYR A 298 -2.30 11.32 0.48
C TYR A 298 -3.03 10.51 -0.60
N ILE A 299 -4.19 9.93 -0.27
CA ILE A 299 -4.97 9.09 -1.18
C ILE A 299 -6.43 9.51 -1.05
N ARG A 300 -6.95 10.23 -2.04
CA ARG A 300 -8.33 10.73 -2.06
C ARG A 300 -8.96 10.50 -3.43
N SER A 301 -10.28 10.38 -3.45
CA SER A 301 -11.03 10.40 -4.71
C SER A 301 -11.21 11.82 -5.23
N VAL A 302 -11.13 11.99 -6.54
CA VAL A 302 -11.51 13.23 -7.22
C VAL A 302 -13.02 13.36 -7.34
N GLN A 303 -13.50 14.61 -7.43
CA GLN A 303 -14.87 14.89 -7.82
C GLN A 303 -15.01 14.76 -9.34
N LEU A 304 -16.09 14.13 -9.79
CA LEU A 304 -16.44 14.04 -11.21
C LEU A 304 -17.60 14.99 -11.53
N PRO A 305 -17.76 15.42 -12.80
CA PRO A 305 -18.87 16.29 -13.20
C PRO A 305 -20.23 15.62 -13.00
N ASP A 306 -21.28 16.42 -12.87
CA ASP A 306 -22.66 15.96 -12.76
C ASP A 306 -23.18 15.23 -14.02
N GLY A 307 -22.57 15.49 -15.18
CA GLY A 307 -22.88 14.87 -16.46
C GLY A 307 -23.77 15.71 -17.37
N HIS A 308 -23.91 17.01 -17.12
CA HIS A 308 -24.58 17.91 -18.05
C HIS A 308 -23.65 18.26 -19.23
N GLU A 309 -23.97 17.77 -20.43
CA GLU A 309 -23.23 18.11 -21.67
C GLU A 309 -23.16 19.62 -21.95
N GLN A 310 -24.05 20.40 -21.34
CA GLN A 310 -24.12 21.86 -21.44
C GLN A 310 -23.10 22.59 -20.55
N ASN A 311 -22.31 21.88 -19.75
CA ASN A 311 -21.23 22.49 -18.97
C ASN A 311 -20.22 23.13 -19.94
N ASN A 312 -20.29 24.46 -20.06
CA ASN A 312 -19.37 25.21 -20.90
C ASN A 312 -18.04 25.35 -20.17
N TYR A 313 -17.05 24.56 -20.57
CA TYR A 313 -15.70 24.64 -20.04
C TYR A 313 -14.78 25.55 -20.86
N GLU A 314 -15.31 26.54 -21.57
CA GLU A 314 -14.51 27.50 -22.35
C GLU A 314 -13.92 28.61 -21.46
N ASN A 315 -12.67 29.01 -21.75
CA ASN A 315 -11.97 30.11 -21.08
C ASN A 315 -11.85 29.98 -19.55
N LEU A 316 -11.82 28.75 -19.05
CA LEU A 316 -11.63 28.43 -17.64
C LEU A 316 -10.16 28.28 -17.32
N LYS A 317 -9.78 28.74 -16.13
CA LYS A 317 -8.48 28.46 -15.54
C LYS A 317 -8.52 27.06 -14.94
N VAL A 318 -7.66 26.18 -15.44
CA VAL A 318 -7.64 24.76 -15.08
C VAL A 318 -6.24 24.36 -14.63
N ILE A 319 -6.17 23.25 -13.89
CA ILE A 319 -4.93 22.71 -13.35
C ILE A 319 -4.67 21.36 -14.03
N LEU A 320 -3.50 21.23 -14.62
CA LEU A 320 -2.95 19.94 -15.04
C LEU A 320 -1.88 19.53 -14.04
N VAL A 321 -1.96 18.28 -13.60
CA VAL A 321 -0.99 17.67 -12.67
C VAL A 321 -0.42 16.43 -13.32
N GLY A 322 0.88 16.14 -13.19
CA GLY A 322 1.49 14.95 -13.79
C GLY A 322 3.01 14.87 -13.68
N TRP A 323 3.58 13.75 -14.14
CA TRP A 323 5.03 13.52 -14.17
C TRP A 323 5.60 13.59 -15.59
N GLY A 324 4.82 14.10 -16.54
CA GLY A 324 5.22 14.24 -17.93
C GLY A 324 6.45 15.13 -18.08
N SER A 325 7.16 14.89 -19.17
CA SER A 325 8.40 15.59 -19.49
C SER A 325 8.20 17.10 -19.63
N ASN A 326 9.13 17.89 -19.09
CA ASN A 326 9.08 19.36 -19.23
C ASN A 326 9.50 19.87 -20.63
N LYS A 327 9.87 18.97 -21.55
CA LYS A 327 10.24 19.30 -22.94
C LYS A 327 9.96 18.13 -23.87
N THR A 328 9.74 18.41 -25.15
CA THR A 328 9.31 17.43 -26.18
C THR A 328 10.10 16.12 -26.21
N PHE A 329 11.41 16.16 -25.93
CA PHE A 329 12.34 15.04 -25.91
C PHE A 329 13.12 14.94 -24.58
N GLY A 330 12.50 15.36 -23.47
CA GLY A 330 13.11 15.29 -22.14
C GLY A 330 12.74 14.02 -21.38
N SER A 331 13.40 13.81 -20.24
CA SER A 331 13.03 12.77 -19.28
C SER A 331 11.74 13.13 -18.53
N LEU A 332 11.02 12.09 -18.08
CA LEU A 332 9.95 12.24 -17.10
C LEU A 332 10.45 12.95 -15.84
N GLN A 333 9.55 13.65 -15.16
CA GLN A 333 9.89 14.37 -13.95
C GLN A 333 9.80 13.43 -12.76
N ARG A 334 10.83 13.43 -11.90
CA ARG A 334 10.84 12.59 -10.70
C ARG A 334 9.76 13.01 -9.71
N GLN A 335 9.59 14.32 -9.53
CA GLN A 335 8.56 14.91 -8.67
C GLN A 335 7.35 15.29 -9.50
N LEU A 336 6.17 15.13 -8.92
CA LEU A 336 4.91 15.53 -9.52
C LEU A 336 4.95 17.03 -9.83
N GLN A 337 4.49 17.40 -11.02
CA GLN A 337 4.44 18.77 -11.49
C GLN A 337 2.99 19.23 -11.60
N LYS A 338 2.79 20.53 -11.41
CA LYS A 338 1.50 21.22 -11.52
C LYS A 338 1.64 22.43 -12.44
N VAL A 339 0.71 22.59 -13.35
CA VAL A 339 0.66 23.75 -14.26
C VAL A 339 -0.76 24.28 -14.38
N SER A 340 -0.91 25.60 -14.24
CA SER A 340 -2.17 26.28 -14.58
C SER A 340 -2.24 26.55 -16.08
N LEU A 341 -3.32 26.10 -16.70
CA LEU A 341 -3.65 26.29 -18.11
C LEU A 341 -4.97 27.06 -18.23
N ASN A 342 -5.27 27.51 -19.44
CA ASN A 342 -6.60 27.97 -19.80
C ASN A 342 -7.22 27.01 -20.81
N THR A 343 -8.51 26.75 -20.68
CA THR A 343 -9.25 26.02 -21.72
C THR A 343 -9.50 26.92 -22.92
N VAL A 344 -9.55 26.30 -24.09
CA VAL A 344 -9.74 26.96 -25.38
C VAL A 344 -11.00 26.39 -26.01
N ASP A 345 -11.81 27.25 -26.63
CA ASP A 345 -12.99 26.80 -27.32
C ASP A 345 -12.66 25.85 -28.48
N ARG A 346 -13.62 24.98 -28.78
CA ARG A 346 -13.39 23.85 -29.67
C ARG A 346 -13.11 24.27 -31.10
N GLN A 347 -13.73 25.35 -31.58
CA GLN A 347 -13.57 25.82 -32.95
C GLN A 347 -12.18 26.45 -33.13
N THR A 348 -11.77 27.32 -32.21
CA THR A 348 -10.43 27.89 -32.18
C THR A 348 -9.37 26.81 -32.05
N CYS A 349 -9.57 25.84 -31.15
CA CYS A 349 -8.64 24.73 -30.98
C CYS A 349 -8.51 23.88 -32.26
N GLY A 350 -9.62 23.55 -32.92
CA GLY A 350 -9.60 22.82 -34.19
C GLY A 350 -8.86 23.57 -35.29
N GLY A 351 -9.04 24.90 -35.38
CA GLY A 351 -8.29 25.76 -36.29
C GLY A 351 -6.78 25.76 -36.00
N LEU A 352 -6.39 25.87 -34.73
CA LEU A 352 -4.98 25.82 -34.32
C LEU A 352 -4.35 24.45 -34.61
N LEU A 353 -5.07 23.36 -34.37
CA LEU A 353 -4.58 22.00 -34.57
C LEU A 353 -4.66 21.52 -36.03
N ASN A 354 -5.38 22.25 -36.90
CA ASN A 354 -5.77 21.79 -38.23
C ASN A 354 -6.40 20.39 -38.19
N SER A 355 -7.30 20.18 -37.22
CA SER A 355 -7.94 18.90 -36.94
C SER A 355 -9.35 19.09 -36.41
N ILE A 356 -10.18 18.06 -36.53
CA ILE A 356 -11.53 18.05 -35.95
C ILE A 356 -11.41 17.74 -34.46
N VAL A 357 -11.87 18.67 -33.63
CA VAL A 357 -12.04 18.44 -32.20
C VAL A 357 -13.51 18.10 -31.95
N HIS A 358 -13.80 16.93 -31.41
CA HIS A 358 -15.17 16.43 -31.22
C HIS A 358 -15.81 17.01 -29.95
N ARG A 359 -17.15 16.96 -29.85
CA ARG A 359 -17.89 17.40 -28.65
C ARG A 359 -17.47 16.66 -27.38
N SER A 360 -17.01 15.42 -27.55
CA SER A 360 -16.45 14.60 -26.50
C SER A 360 -15.03 15.01 -26.08
N ASN A 361 -14.50 16.13 -26.56
CA ASN A 361 -13.18 16.62 -26.25
C ASN A 361 -13.20 18.04 -25.66
N LEU A 362 -12.18 18.34 -24.88
CA LEU A 362 -11.82 19.67 -24.40
C LEU A 362 -10.43 20.04 -24.91
N CYS A 363 -10.14 21.33 -25.00
CA CYS A 363 -8.79 21.82 -25.27
C CYS A 363 -8.30 22.69 -24.13
N ALA A 364 -7.02 22.54 -23.78
CA ALA A 364 -6.38 23.41 -22.80
C ALA A 364 -4.89 23.58 -23.07
N GLY A 365 -4.35 24.73 -22.65
CA GLY A 365 -2.95 25.10 -22.81
C GLY A 365 -2.69 26.08 -23.93
N ASP A 366 -1.43 26.49 -24.04
CA ASP A 366 -0.97 27.55 -24.93
C ASP A 366 0.46 27.28 -25.45
N ILE A 367 1.09 28.29 -26.06
CA ILE A 367 2.43 28.22 -26.66
C ILE A 367 3.59 28.14 -25.65
N HIS A 368 3.32 28.03 -24.35
CA HIS A 368 4.35 27.86 -23.32
C HIS A 368 3.99 26.82 -22.26
N LYS A 369 2.70 26.51 -22.11
CA LYS A 369 2.22 25.58 -21.09
C LYS A 369 1.26 24.56 -21.68
N GLY A 370 1.50 23.29 -21.35
CA GLY A 370 0.63 22.19 -21.75
C GLY A 370 1.14 20.87 -21.22
N GLN A 371 0.43 19.81 -21.56
CA GLN A 371 0.82 18.44 -21.27
C GLN A 371 2.01 18.01 -22.14
N CYS A 372 2.73 16.97 -21.72
CA CYS A 372 3.72 16.32 -22.56
C CYS A 372 3.79 14.80 -22.30
N SER A 373 4.77 14.13 -22.92
CA SER A 373 4.96 12.69 -22.79
C SER A 373 5.04 12.27 -21.33
N GLY A 374 4.15 11.37 -20.90
CA GLY A 374 4.03 10.89 -19.51
C GLY A 374 2.82 11.47 -18.74
N ASP A 375 2.15 12.50 -19.26
CA ASP A 375 0.93 13.02 -18.63
C ASP A 375 -0.34 12.27 -19.06
N SER A 376 -0.25 11.48 -20.13
CA SER A 376 -1.31 10.64 -20.70
C SER A 376 -2.17 9.94 -19.64
N GLY A 377 -3.49 10.04 -19.77
CA GLY A 377 -4.43 9.48 -18.79
C GLY A 377 -4.59 10.30 -17.51
N GLY A 378 -3.79 11.36 -17.32
CA GLY A 378 -3.86 12.25 -16.16
C GLY A 378 -5.08 13.19 -16.14
N PRO A 379 -5.37 13.79 -14.98
CA PRO A 379 -6.52 14.67 -14.81
C PRO A 379 -6.27 16.10 -15.29
N LEU A 380 -7.31 16.70 -15.88
CA LEU A 380 -7.47 18.14 -16.01
C LEU A 380 -8.54 18.61 -15.01
N LEU A 381 -8.15 19.46 -14.07
CA LEU A 381 -8.96 19.85 -12.93
C LEU A 381 -9.49 21.28 -13.07
N PHE A 382 -10.77 21.46 -12.76
CA PHE A 382 -11.42 22.75 -12.56
C PHE A 382 -12.09 22.73 -11.19
N ASP A 383 -11.66 23.61 -10.29
CA ASP A 383 -12.20 23.70 -8.92
C ASP A 383 -12.31 22.34 -8.20
N ASN A 384 -11.18 21.60 -8.14
CA ASN A 384 -11.08 20.23 -7.59
C ASN A 384 -11.94 19.15 -8.28
N THR A 385 -12.67 19.49 -9.34
CA THR A 385 -13.42 18.55 -10.18
C THR A 385 -12.58 18.17 -11.39
N GLN A 386 -12.45 16.87 -11.68
CA GLN A 386 -11.83 16.41 -12.91
C GLN A 386 -12.81 16.60 -14.07
N ILE A 387 -12.52 17.53 -14.97
CA ILE A 387 -13.35 17.79 -16.15
C ILE A 387 -12.79 17.10 -17.40
N GLY A 388 -11.51 16.70 -17.38
CA GLY A 388 -10.90 16.03 -18.52
C GLY A 388 -9.82 15.00 -18.20
N ILE A 389 -9.50 14.20 -19.21
CA ILE A 389 -8.41 13.21 -19.22
C ILE A 389 -7.42 13.61 -20.32
N VAL A 390 -6.12 13.66 -20.03
CA VAL A 390 -5.07 13.90 -21.04
C VAL A 390 -5.14 12.81 -22.12
N SER A 391 -5.39 13.22 -23.36
CA SER A 391 -5.54 12.30 -24.49
C SER A 391 -4.39 12.45 -25.49
N TRP A 392 -4.29 13.57 -26.21
CA TRP A 392 -3.25 13.76 -27.22
C TRP A 392 -2.87 15.23 -27.41
N SER A 393 -1.71 15.46 -28.04
CA SER A 393 -1.29 16.79 -28.50
C SER A 393 -0.32 16.65 -29.66
N LEU A 394 -0.15 17.72 -30.43
CA LEU A 394 0.92 17.79 -31.42
C LEU A 394 2.28 18.03 -30.75
N LYS A 395 3.34 17.51 -31.37
CA LYS A 395 4.72 17.88 -31.00
C LYS A 395 5.15 19.08 -31.84
N PRO A 396 5.96 20.03 -31.29
CA PRO A 396 6.50 20.06 -29.94
C PRO A 396 5.43 20.24 -28.85
N CYS A 397 5.66 19.68 -27.65
CA CYS A 397 4.77 19.91 -26.51
C CYS A 397 4.64 21.40 -26.22
N ALA A 398 3.47 21.83 -25.73
CA ALA A 398 3.17 23.22 -25.43
C ALA A 398 3.45 24.19 -26.60
N SER A 399 3.29 23.74 -27.85
CA SER A 399 3.29 24.61 -29.04
C SER A 399 1.88 25.02 -29.46
N LYS A 400 0.89 24.22 -29.09
CA LYS A 400 -0.54 24.36 -29.36
C LYS A 400 -1.32 23.77 -28.17
N PRO A 401 -2.60 24.12 -28.00
CA PRO A 401 -3.45 23.49 -26.99
C PRO A 401 -3.45 21.97 -27.14
N ALA A 402 -3.43 21.27 -26.01
CA ALA A 402 -3.59 19.81 -25.98
C ALA A 402 -5.08 19.45 -25.94
N VAL A 403 -5.39 18.25 -26.41
CA VAL A 403 -6.75 17.71 -26.44
C VAL A 403 -6.94 16.71 -25.30
N PHE A 404 -8.07 16.86 -24.62
CA PHE A 404 -8.49 16.07 -23.48
C PHE A 404 -9.83 15.41 -23.78
N THR A 405 -10.11 14.26 -23.18
CA THR A 405 -11.44 13.66 -23.19
C THR A 405 -12.35 14.45 -22.25
N ASN A 406 -13.53 14.90 -22.70
CA ASN A 406 -14.51 15.66 -21.92
C ASN A 406 -15.34 14.73 -21.02
N LEU A 407 -15.14 14.78 -19.70
CA LEU A 407 -15.78 13.83 -18.78
C LEU A 407 -17.29 14.02 -18.65
N SER A 408 -17.81 15.24 -18.82
CA SER A 408 -19.26 15.49 -18.78
C SER A 408 -20.01 14.69 -19.84
N TYR A 409 -19.37 14.43 -20.99
CA TYR A 409 -19.93 13.61 -22.07
C TYR A 409 -20.04 12.12 -21.71
N TYR A 410 -19.21 11.63 -20.77
CA TYR A 410 -19.07 10.19 -20.48
C TYR A 410 -19.59 9.79 -19.11
N MET A 411 -20.19 10.68 -18.34
CA MET A 411 -20.64 10.37 -16.98
C MET A 411 -21.61 9.19 -16.92
N GLN A 412 -22.48 9.02 -17.92
CA GLN A 412 -23.38 7.87 -17.98
C GLN A 412 -22.60 6.55 -18.17
N TRP A 413 -21.61 6.54 -19.06
CA TRP A 413 -20.75 5.38 -19.29
C TRP A 413 -19.95 5.04 -18.03
N ILE A 414 -19.35 6.05 -17.38
CA ILE A 414 -18.57 5.88 -16.14
C ILE A 414 -19.43 5.23 -15.05
N LYS A 415 -20.64 5.76 -14.80
CA LYS A 415 -21.57 5.21 -13.81
C LYS A 415 -21.91 3.74 -14.10
N THR A 416 -22.24 3.44 -15.36
CA THR A 416 -22.60 2.09 -15.81
C THR A 416 -21.48 1.07 -15.59
N ILE A 417 -20.22 1.46 -15.80
CA ILE A 417 -19.08 0.56 -15.60
C ILE A 417 -18.75 0.39 -14.11
N VAL A 418 -18.83 1.45 -13.31
CA VAL A 418 -18.53 1.41 -11.86
C VAL A 418 -19.51 0.51 -11.10
N GLU A 419 -20.73 0.34 -11.61
CA GLU A 419 -21.75 -0.55 -11.04
C GLU A 419 -21.53 -2.05 -11.34
N LYS A 420 -20.57 -2.42 -12.22
CA LYS A 420 -20.19 -3.82 -12.50
C LYS A 420 -19.19 -4.37 -11.48
#